data_AF-A0A813ERZ7-F1
#
_entry.id   AF-A0A813ERZ7-F1
#
_cell.length_a   1.000
_cell.length_b   1.000
_cell.length_c   1.000
_cell.angle_alpha   90.00
_cell.angle_beta   90.00
_cell.angle_gamma   90.00
#
_symmetry.space_group_name_H-M   'P 1'
#
loop_
_entity.id
_entity.type
_entity.pdbx_description
1 polymer ?
#
loop_
_entity_poly.entity_id
_entity_poly.type
_entity_poly.pdbx_seq_one_letter_code
_entity_poly.pdbx_strand_id
1 'polypeptide(L)'
;DHAEGRAVRAWPRLTASPEALDELRRGRALLRSTFEGEVLPWFDRWLEELVDAAQHEPNREDECNGLACRLHAHQVLVLRNVEAKDFNAERAKRLLSSLTFLSSHHSWNQERLEVPETEIFEVLQLHRRQIVRWLVEQRKRNALAEFNGVPAI
;
A
#
# COMPACT_ATOMS: atom_id res chain seq x y z
N ASP A 1 -32.27 -15.65 28.89
CA ASP A 1 -31.23 -16.68 28.74
C ASP A 1 -30.67 -16.69 27.33
N HIS A 2 -29.36 -16.47 27.22
CA HIS A 2 -28.41 -16.90 26.17
C HIS A 2 -27.19 -15.96 26.24
N ALA A 3 -26.58 -15.91 27.42
CA ALA A 3 -25.23 -15.41 27.63
C ALA A 3 -24.32 -16.64 27.79
N GLU A 4 -24.15 -17.42 26.72
CA GLU A 4 -23.15 -18.49 26.71
C GLU A 4 -21.79 -17.91 26.36
N GLY A 5 -20.84 -18.16 27.26
CA GLY A 5 -19.54 -17.53 27.29
C GLY A 5 -18.72 -17.83 26.05
N ARG A 6 -18.40 -16.78 25.30
CA ARG A 6 -17.26 -16.81 24.38
C ARG A 6 -15.99 -16.89 25.22
N ALA A 7 -15.52 -18.11 25.46
CA ALA A 7 -14.18 -18.35 25.96
C ALA A 7 -13.20 -17.60 25.05
N VAL A 8 -12.50 -16.61 25.60
CA VAL A 8 -11.41 -15.90 24.92
C VAL A 8 -10.36 -16.96 24.63
N ARG A 9 -10.34 -17.47 23.40
CA ARG A 9 -9.32 -18.42 22.94
C ARG A 9 -8.00 -17.67 22.98
N ALA A 10 -7.23 -17.87 24.04
CA ALA A 10 -5.89 -17.34 24.15
C ALA A 10 -5.08 -18.00 23.03
N TRP A 11 -4.79 -17.23 21.98
CA TRP A 11 -3.88 -17.67 20.95
C TRP A 11 -2.55 -18.04 21.62
N PRO A 12 -1.98 -19.22 21.35
CA PRO A 12 -0.67 -19.56 21.87
C PRO A 12 0.28 -18.42 21.51
N ARG A 13 1.04 -17.91 22.48
CA ARG A 13 2.12 -16.97 22.15
C ARG A 13 3.04 -17.70 21.19
N LEU A 14 3.04 -17.30 19.93
CA LEU A 14 3.99 -17.79 18.94
C LEU A 14 5.37 -17.36 19.42
N THR A 15 6.10 -18.29 20.05
CA THR A 15 7.48 -18.08 20.45
C THR A 15 8.35 -18.39 19.25
N ALA A 16 8.70 -17.37 18.47
CA ALA A 16 9.75 -17.48 17.47
C ALA A 16 11.11 -17.35 18.16
N SER A 17 12.06 -18.21 17.80
CA SER A 17 13.44 -18.05 18.27
C SER A 17 14.04 -16.75 17.68
N PRO A 18 15.05 -16.14 18.34
CA PRO A 18 15.74 -14.98 17.79
C PRO A 18 16.25 -15.20 16.36
N GLU A 19 16.74 -16.40 16.06
CA GLU A 19 17.25 -16.80 14.74
C GLU A 19 16.14 -16.80 13.70
N ALA A 20 14.97 -17.35 14.04
CA ALA A 20 13.81 -17.35 13.15
C ALA A 20 13.29 -15.93 12.89
N LEU A 21 13.28 -15.06 13.92
CA LEU A 21 12.90 -13.65 13.75
C LEU A 21 13.85 -12.91 12.82
N ASP A 22 15.16 -13.15 12.94
CA ASP A 22 16.15 -12.50 12.09
C ASP A 22 16.07 -13.00 10.63
N GLU A 23 15.80 -14.29 10.43
CA GLU A 23 15.54 -14.84 9.10
C GLU A 23 14.30 -14.21 8.47
N LEU A 24 13.20 -14.08 9.23
CA LEU A 24 11.98 -13.42 8.74
C LEU A 24 12.21 -11.94 8.40
N ARG A 25 13.03 -11.23 9.19
CA ARG A 25 13.40 -9.84 8.90
C ARG A 25 14.21 -9.72 7.61
N ARG A 26 15.18 -10.60 7.40
CA ARG A 26 15.97 -10.67 6.15
C ARG A 26 15.08 -11.01 4.96
N GLY A 27 14.26 -12.04 5.07
CA GLY A 27 13.31 -12.44 4.04
C GLY A 27 12.34 -11.31 3.68
N ARG A 28 11.82 -10.60 4.68
CA ARG A 28 10.97 -9.41 4.46
C ARG A 28 11.71 -8.32 3.69
N ALA A 29 12.95 -8.02 4.05
CA ALA A 29 13.76 -7.01 3.37
C ALA A 29 14.04 -7.41 1.91
N LEU A 30 14.39 -8.68 1.66
CA LEU A 30 14.61 -9.22 0.32
C LEU A 30 13.36 -9.15 -0.54
N LEU A 31 12.23 -9.65 -0.04
CA LEU A 31 10.95 -9.59 -0.75
C LEU A 31 10.58 -8.15 -1.07
N ARG A 32 10.79 -7.22 -0.11
CA ARG A 32 10.54 -5.79 -0.31
C ARG A 32 11.38 -5.23 -1.45
N SER A 33 12.69 -5.53 -1.49
CA SER A 33 13.56 -5.06 -2.57
C SER A 33 13.17 -5.66 -3.93
N THR A 34 12.79 -6.95 -3.98
CA THR A 34 12.36 -7.59 -5.23
C THR A 34 11.03 -7.02 -5.72
N PHE A 35 10.03 -6.89 -4.84
CA PHE A 35 8.75 -6.32 -5.25
C PHE A 35 8.90 -4.89 -5.73
N GLU A 36 9.68 -4.05 -5.03
CA GLU A 36 9.79 -2.65 -5.41
C GLU A 36 10.75 -2.39 -6.56
N GLY A 37 11.84 -3.16 -6.67
CA GLY A 37 12.84 -3.00 -7.72
C GLY A 37 12.44 -3.69 -9.02
N GLU A 38 11.72 -4.81 -8.96
CA GLU A 38 11.44 -5.64 -10.11
C GLU A 38 9.95 -5.71 -10.42
N VAL A 39 9.05 -5.87 -9.45
CA VAL A 39 7.62 -6.13 -9.74
C VAL A 39 6.81 -4.86 -9.95
N LEU A 40 6.95 -3.85 -9.08
CA LEU A 40 6.18 -2.60 -9.18
C LEU A 40 6.41 -1.85 -10.50
N PRO A 41 7.63 -1.80 -11.06
CA PRO A 41 7.84 -1.21 -12.39
C PRO A 41 7.05 -1.90 -13.51
N TRP A 42 6.78 -3.20 -13.39
CA TRP A 42 5.93 -3.90 -14.37
C TRP A 42 4.48 -3.47 -14.23
N PHE A 43 3.99 -3.27 -13.01
CA PHE A 43 2.65 -2.73 -12.79
C PHE A 43 2.51 -1.32 -13.35
N ASP A 44 3.51 -0.46 -13.15
CA ASP A 44 3.49 0.90 -13.70
C ASP A 44 3.45 0.86 -15.24
N ARG A 45 4.28 0.01 -15.87
CA ARG A 45 4.27 -0.18 -17.32
C ARG A 45 2.92 -0.70 -17.83
N TRP A 46 2.33 -1.69 -17.18
CA TRP A 46 1.03 -2.22 -17.59
C TRP A 46 -0.08 -1.19 -17.42
N LEU A 47 -0.03 -0.35 -16.40
CA LEU A 47 -0.97 0.76 -16.25
C LEU A 47 -0.85 1.75 -17.42
N GLU A 48 0.36 2.08 -17.86
CA GLU A 48 0.59 2.91 -19.05
C GLU A 48 0.01 2.26 -20.31
N GLU A 49 0.26 0.97 -20.52
CA GLU A 49 -0.27 0.20 -21.66
C GLU A 49 -1.80 0.14 -21.66
N LEU A 50 -2.44 0.03 -20.49
CA LEU A 50 -3.90 0.06 -20.37
C LEU A 50 -4.49 1.45 -20.67
N VAL A 51 -3.82 2.52 -20.25
CA VAL A 51 -4.23 3.89 -20.58
C VAL A 51 -4.15 4.12 -22.09
N ASP A 52 -3.05 3.68 -22.72
CA ASP A 52 -2.88 3.79 -24.17
C ASP A 52 -3.93 2.98 -24.93
N ALA A 53 -4.21 1.75 -24.50
CA ALA A 53 -5.24 0.90 -25.09
C ALA A 53 -6.64 1.54 -24.98
N ALA A 54 -7.00 2.08 -23.82
CA ALA A 54 -8.30 2.75 -23.64
C ALA A 54 -8.47 4.00 -24.52
N GLN A 55 -7.37 4.72 -24.81
CA GLN A 55 -7.39 5.88 -25.71
C GLN A 55 -7.58 5.49 -27.17
N HIS A 56 -6.98 4.38 -27.61
CA HIS A 56 -7.01 3.93 -29.01
C HIS A 56 -8.19 3.00 -29.33
N GLU A 57 -8.72 2.29 -28.32
CA GLU A 57 -9.85 1.37 -28.43
C GLU A 57 -10.93 1.73 -27.38
N PRO A 58 -11.74 2.80 -27.58
CA PRO A 58 -12.69 3.27 -26.56
C PRO A 58 -13.75 2.23 -26.16
N ASN A 59 -14.04 1.26 -27.03
CA ASN A 59 -14.92 0.13 -26.73
C ASN A 59 -14.36 -0.82 -25.66
N ARG A 60 -13.08 -0.71 -25.31
CA ARG A 60 -12.39 -1.49 -24.27
C ARG A 60 -12.12 -0.68 -23.01
N GLU A 61 -12.63 0.54 -22.89
CA GLU A 61 -12.40 1.41 -21.72
C GLU A 61 -12.79 0.72 -20.41
N ASP A 62 -13.97 0.09 -20.35
CA ASP A 62 -14.44 -0.63 -19.15
C ASP A 62 -13.56 -1.83 -18.79
N GLU A 63 -13.08 -2.57 -19.80
CA GLU A 63 -12.16 -3.70 -19.61
C GLU A 63 -10.82 -3.20 -19.04
N CYS A 64 -10.27 -2.12 -19.63
CA CYS A 64 -9.02 -1.52 -19.21
C CYS A 64 -9.12 -0.96 -17.78
N ASN A 65 -10.23 -0.29 -17.44
CA ASN A 65 -10.51 0.19 -16.10
C ASN A 65 -10.60 -0.96 -15.08
N GLY A 66 -11.24 -2.07 -15.47
CA GLY A 66 -11.30 -3.27 -14.64
C GLY A 66 -9.92 -3.86 -14.36
N LEU A 67 -9.05 -3.94 -15.37
CA LEU A 67 -7.66 -4.42 -15.20
C LEU A 67 -6.82 -3.45 -14.37
N ALA A 68 -6.97 -2.14 -14.59
CA ALA A 68 -6.28 -1.11 -13.82
C ALA A 68 -6.67 -1.17 -12.33
N CYS A 69 -7.95 -1.40 -12.00
CA CYS A 69 -8.39 -1.61 -10.63
C CYS A 69 -7.67 -2.81 -9.98
N ARG A 70 -7.50 -3.93 -10.70
CA ARG A 70 -6.79 -5.09 -10.16
C ARG A 70 -5.31 -4.78 -9.90
N LEU A 71 -4.64 -4.10 -10.83
CA LEU A 71 -3.24 -3.70 -10.65
C LEU A 71 -3.07 -2.76 -9.46
N HIS A 72 -3.94 -1.77 -9.29
CA HIS A 72 -3.92 -0.89 -8.12
C HIS A 72 -4.19 -1.64 -6.82
N ALA A 73 -5.09 -2.63 -6.80
CA ALA A 73 -5.30 -3.47 -5.64
C ALA A 73 -4.04 -4.25 -5.25
N HIS A 74 -3.31 -4.80 -6.22
CA HIS A 74 -2.03 -5.46 -5.96
C HIS A 74 -0.95 -4.48 -5.49
N GLN A 75 -0.87 -3.28 -6.06
CA GLN A 75 0.06 -2.24 -5.60
C GLN A 75 -0.17 -1.89 -4.11
N VAL A 76 -1.43 -1.78 -3.68
CA VAL A 76 -1.78 -1.55 -2.26
C VAL A 76 -1.28 -2.71 -1.38
N LEU A 77 -1.52 -3.95 -1.79
CA LEU A 77 -1.13 -5.12 -1.01
C LEU A 77 0.38 -5.32 -0.92
N VAL A 78 1.12 -5.05 -1.99
CA VAL A 78 2.59 -5.04 -1.96
C VAL A 78 3.07 -4.11 -0.85
N LEU A 79 2.42 -2.96 -0.66
CA LEU A 79 2.78 -1.96 0.34
C LEU A 79 2.24 -2.23 1.76
N ARG A 80 1.41 -3.27 1.99
CA ARG A 80 0.69 -3.51 3.27
C ARG A 80 1.54 -3.59 4.53
N ASN A 81 2.81 -3.99 4.37
CA ASN A 81 3.73 -4.29 5.47
C ASN A 81 4.88 -3.25 5.57
N VAL A 82 4.72 -2.06 4.99
CA VAL A 82 5.70 -0.99 5.10
C VAL A 82 5.60 -0.36 6.50
N GLU A 83 6.71 -0.33 7.24
CA GLU A 83 6.74 0.34 8.54
C GLU A 83 6.75 1.86 8.36
N ALA A 84 6.21 2.60 9.34
CA ALA A 84 6.13 4.07 9.28
C ALA A 84 7.50 4.74 9.06
N LYS A 85 8.59 4.15 9.57
CA LYS A 85 9.96 4.66 9.39
C LYS A 85 10.49 4.47 7.97
N ASP A 86 9.94 3.49 7.25
CA ASP A 86 10.33 3.14 5.89
C ASP A 86 9.41 3.82 4.87
N PHE A 87 8.45 4.64 5.29
CA PHE A 87 7.68 5.45 4.34
C PHE A 87 8.55 6.52 3.68
N ASN A 88 8.41 6.65 2.37
CA ASN A 88 9.01 7.70 1.56
C ASN A 88 7.96 8.28 0.60
N ALA A 89 8.33 9.32 -0.15
CA ALA A 89 7.42 10.01 -1.05
C ALA A 89 6.83 9.08 -2.12
N GLU A 90 7.65 8.19 -2.69
CA GLU A 90 7.22 7.28 -3.75
C GLU A 90 6.22 6.24 -3.25
N ARG A 91 6.46 5.63 -2.08
CA ARG A 91 5.51 4.70 -1.44
C ARG A 91 4.21 5.41 -1.05
N ALA A 92 4.30 6.64 -0.52
CA ALA A 92 3.13 7.43 -0.16
C ALA A 92 2.29 7.80 -1.39
N LYS A 93 2.92 8.29 -2.46
CA LYS A 93 2.26 8.60 -3.74
C LYS A 93 1.57 7.38 -4.30
N ARG A 94 2.28 6.26 -4.46
CA ARG A 94 1.72 5.03 -5.04
C ARG A 94 0.55 4.50 -4.23
N LEU A 95 0.65 4.48 -2.90
CA LEU A 95 -0.43 4.01 -2.04
C LEU A 95 -1.66 4.92 -2.14
N LEU A 96 -1.47 6.23 -2.05
CA LEU A 96 -2.57 7.20 -2.12
C LEU A 96 -3.22 7.24 -3.50
N SER A 97 -2.44 7.19 -4.58
CA SER A 97 -2.97 7.18 -5.95
C SER A 97 -3.76 5.90 -6.21
N SER A 98 -3.24 4.73 -5.81
CA SER A 98 -3.94 3.46 -5.98
C SER A 98 -5.26 3.42 -5.22
N LEU A 99 -5.26 3.85 -3.96
CA LEU A 99 -6.48 3.93 -3.15
C LEU A 99 -7.48 4.93 -3.72
N THR A 100 -7.01 6.07 -4.25
CA THR A 100 -7.86 7.07 -4.90
C THR A 100 -8.47 6.51 -6.18
N PHE A 101 -7.67 5.84 -7.01
CA PHE A 101 -8.14 5.21 -8.24
C PHE A 101 -9.21 4.16 -7.96
N LEU A 102 -8.95 3.24 -7.02
CA LEU A 102 -9.91 2.23 -6.58
C LEU A 102 -11.20 2.86 -6.06
N SER A 103 -11.10 3.93 -5.26
CA SER A 103 -12.28 4.61 -4.73
C SER A 103 -13.17 5.23 -5.81
N SER A 104 -12.58 5.64 -6.94
CA SER A 104 -13.29 6.29 -8.04
C SER A 104 -13.79 5.32 -9.11
N HIS A 105 -13.10 4.20 -9.34
CA HIS A 105 -13.35 3.31 -10.49
C HIS A 105 -13.80 1.90 -10.10
N HIS A 106 -13.62 1.48 -8.84
CA HIS A 106 -14.04 0.15 -8.38
C HIS A 106 -15.37 0.18 -7.63
N SER A 107 -16.24 -0.79 -7.92
CA SER A 107 -17.48 -1.03 -7.18
C SER A 107 -17.26 -2.09 -6.11
N TRP A 108 -17.26 -1.66 -4.85
CA TRP A 108 -17.02 -2.51 -3.69
C TRP A 108 -18.16 -3.49 -3.40
N ASN A 109 -17.82 -4.61 -2.76
CA ASN A 109 -18.68 -5.74 -2.40
C ASN A 109 -19.26 -6.50 -3.60
N GLN A 110 -18.51 -6.53 -4.71
CA GLN A 110 -18.92 -7.24 -5.94
C GLN A 110 -17.96 -8.37 -6.34
N GLU A 111 -16.96 -8.69 -5.50
CA GLU A 111 -16.00 -9.78 -5.73
C GLU A 111 -15.29 -9.73 -7.10
N ARG A 112 -15.11 -8.52 -7.66
CA ARG A 112 -14.47 -8.33 -8.98
C ARG A 112 -12.94 -8.29 -8.93
N LEU A 113 -12.37 -8.16 -7.74
CA LEU A 113 -10.93 -8.15 -7.52
C LEU A 113 -10.45 -9.57 -7.21
N GLU A 114 -9.24 -9.89 -7.68
CA GLU A 114 -8.57 -11.17 -7.42
C GLU A 114 -8.04 -11.25 -5.97
N VAL A 115 -8.19 -10.16 -5.21
CA VAL A 115 -7.74 -10.05 -3.83
C VAL A 115 -8.89 -9.63 -2.93
N PRO A 116 -8.95 -10.11 -1.66
CA PRO A 116 -10.03 -9.75 -0.75
C PRO A 116 -10.08 -8.25 -0.49
N GLU A 117 -11.25 -7.63 -0.69
CA GLU A 117 -11.43 -6.19 -0.46
C GLU A 117 -11.12 -5.79 0.99
N THR A 118 -11.36 -6.70 1.95
CA THR A 118 -11.04 -6.51 3.36
C THR A 118 -9.56 -6.25 3.60
N GLU A 119 -8.67 -6.90 2.83
CA GLU A 119 -7.22 -6.67 2.94
C GLU A 119 -6.86 -5.26 2.46
N ILE A 120 -7.49 -4.76 1.39
CA ILE A 120 -7.28 -3.40 0.88
C ILE A 120 -7.73 -2.36 1.92
N PHE A 121 -8.91 -2.56 2.53
CA PHE A 121 -9.41 -1.70 3.59
C PHE A 121 -8.50 -1.72 4.82
N GLU A 122 -7.98 -2.89 5.20
CA GLU A 122 -7.02 -2.99 6.30
C GLU A 122 -5.76 -2.15 6.02
N VAL A 123 -5.20 -2.25 4.80
CA VAL A 123 -4.03 -1.43 4.40
C VAL A 123 -4.32 0.06 4.55
N LEU A 124 -5.48 0.53 4.08
CA LEU A 124 -5.90 1.92 4.24
C LEU A 124 -5.96 2.33 5.71
N GLN A 125 -6.61 1.53 6.56
CA GLN A 125 -6.76 1.85 7.98
C GLN A 125 -5.42 1.84 8.74
N LEU A 126 -4.53 0.90 8.40
CA LEU A 126 -3.20 0.78 9.00
C LEU A 126 -2.30 1.95 8.60
N HIS A 127 -2.21 2.26 7.30
CA HIS A 127 -1.26 3.26 6.81
C HIS A 127 -1.77 4.69 6.87
N ARG A 128 -3.08 4.97 6.93
CA ARG A 128 -3.61 6.35 7.01
C ARG A 128 -2.89 7.18 8.07
N ARG A 129 -2.78 6.66 9.30
CA ARG A 129 -2.10 7.39 10.41
C ARG A 129 -0.60 7.51 10.18
N GLN A 130 0.02 6.52 9.55
CA GLN A 130 1.45 6.51 9.27
C GLN A 130 1.80 7.54 8.19
N ILE A 131 1.02 7.62 7.11
CA ILE A 131 1.17 8.62 6.05
C ILE A 131 1.00 10.03 6.62
N VAL A 132 -0.03 10.27 7.43
CA VAL A 132 -0.25 11.58 8.06
C VAL A 132 0.94 11.98 8.95
N ARG A 133 1.41 11.05 9.80
CA ARG A 133 2.60 11.30 10.63
C ARG A 133 3.83 11.60 9.78
N TRP A 134 4.05 10.81 8.74
CA TRP A 134 5.16 11.01 7.81
C TRP A 134 5.09 12.38 7.12
N LEU A 135 3.93 12.79 6.61
CA LEU A 135 3.72 14.11 5.98
C LEU A 135 3.99 15.27 6.94
N VAL A 136 3.53 15.16 8.18
CA VAL A 136 3.79 16.16 9.23
C VAL A 136 5.28 16.26 9.52
N GLU A 137 5.98 15.13 9.63
CA GLU A 137 7.43 15.12 9.85
C GLU A 137 8.21 15.69 8.65
N GLN A 138 7.79 15.41 7.41
CA GLN A 138 8.40 16.04 6.23
C GLN A 138 8.21 17.56 6.24
N ARG A 139 7.00 18.05 6.57
CA ARG A 139 6.73 19.49 6.66
C ARG A 139 7.64 20.18 7.70
N LYS A 140 7.82 19.56 8.87
CA LYS A 140 8.74 20.07 9.91
C LYS A 140 10.18 20.13 9.41
N ARG A 141 10.65 19.07 8.75
CA ARG A 141 12.02 19.02 8.18
C ARG A 141 12.23 20.12 7.13
N ASN A 142 11.26 20.32 6.24
CA ASN A 142 11.34 21.36 5.21
C ASN A 142 11.34 22.76 5.82
N ALA A 143 10.48 23.04 6.81
CA ALA A 143 10.46 24.31 7.51
C ALA A 143 11.78 24.60 8.26
N LEU A 144 12.40 23.57 8.86
CA LEU A 144 13.72 23.68 9.48
C LEU A 144 14.84 23.89 8.45
N ALA A 145 14.77 23.24 7.29
CA ALA A 145 15.73 23.44 6.21
C ALA A 145 15.66 24.87 5.63
N GLU A 146 14.45 25.40 5.43
CA GLU A 146 14.24 26.80 5.04
C GLU A 146 14.81 27.78 6.07
N PHE A 147 14.58 27.53 7.36
CA PHE A 147 15.13 28.34 8.44
C PHE A 147 16.67 28.31 8.48
N ASN A 148 17.28 27.13 8.29
CA ASN A 148 18.73 26.95 8.30
C ASN A 148 19.42 27.42 6.99
N GLY A 149 18.65 27.63 5.92
CA GLY A 149 19.12 28.11 4.62
C GLY A 149 19.22 29.64 4.51
N VAL A 150 18.82 30.38 5.55
CA VAL A 150 18.98 31.84 5.61
C VAL A 150 20.44 32.16 5.99
N PRO A 151 21.21 32.90 5.16
CA PRO A 151 22.53 33.36 5.57
C PRO A 151 22.39 34.27 6.79
N ALA A 152 23.19 34.03 7.83
CA ALA A 152 23.27 34.92 8.98
C ALA A 152 23.66 36.33 8.49
N ILE A 153 22.82 37.32 8.82
CA ILE A 153 23.06 38.76 8.57
C ILE A 153 24.21 39.23 9.46
#